data_AF-A0A485M8V1-F1
#
_entry.id   AF-A0A485M8V1-F1
#
_cell.length_a   1.000
_cell.length_b   1.000
_cell.length_c   1.000
_cell.angle_alpha   90.00
_cell.angle_beta   90.00
_cell.angle_gamma   90.00
#
_symmetry.space_group_name_H-M   'P 1'
#
loop_
_entity.id
_entity.type
_entity.pdbx_description
1 polymer ?
#
loop_
_entity_poly.entity_id
_entity_poly.type
_entity_poly.pdbx_seq_one_letter_code
_entity_poly.pdbx_strand_id
1 'polypeptide(L)'
;MLDVSRDAMGAIGDKFEEGEYFLSELIMAGEIFKQIMEIALPRIKEGETEQVGKIVIGTVKDDIHNIGKDVFKAFAQASGFEVIDLGVDVPSDKFIEAVKEHKPDLVGMSCLITTGIGSEGSYMCHGRRSHKPGS
;
A
#
# COMPACT_ATOMS: atom_id res chain seq x y z
N MET A 1 17.06 9.35 -11.39
CA MET A 1 17.10 7.87 -11.48
C MET A 1 15.92 7.24 -10.75
N LEU A 2 15.68 7.56 -9.47
CA LEU A 2 14.55 7.03 -8.70
C LEU A 2 13.18 7.46 -9.24
N ASP A 3 13.07 8.72 -9.64
CA ASP A 3 11.93 9.33 -10.35
C ASP A 3 11.54 8.53 -11.59
N VAL A 4 12.49 8.24 -12.48
CA VAL A 4 12.23 7.45 -13.71
C VAL A 4 11.72 6.05 -13.38
N SER A 5 12.26 5.42 -12.33
CA SER A 5 11.80 4.10 -11.91
C SER A 5 10.40 4.15 -11.29
N ARG A 6 10.04 5.22 -10.57
CA ARG A 6 8.68 5.43 -10.04
C ARG A 6 7.67 5.69 -11.17
N ASP A 7 8.02 6.51 -12.15
CA ASP A 7 7.17 6.77 -13.32
C ASP A 7 6.91 5.49 -14.13
N ALA A 8 7.95 4.65 -14.28
CA ALA A 8 7.82 3.35 -14.92
C ALA A 8 6.86 2.43 -14.15
N MET A 9 6.91 2.42 -12.81
CA MET A 9 5.93 1.69 -12.01
C MET A 9 4.52 2.22 -12.26
N GLY A 10 4.32 3.54 -12.26
CA GLY A 10 3.02 4.15 -12.60
C GLY A 10 2.46 3.65 -13.94
N ALA A 11 3.27 3.71 -15.00
CA ALA A 11 2.86 3.25 -16.34
C ALA A 11 2.53 1.76 -16.40
N ILE A 12 3.19 0.91 -15.61
CA ILE A 12 2.87 -0.53 -15.50
C ILE A 12 1.52 -0.72 -14.82
N GLY A 13 1.20 0.12 -13.82
CA GLY A 13 -0.11 0.17 -13.17
C GLY A 13 -1.21 0.52 -14.15
N ASP A 14 -1.02 1.57 -14.96
CA ASP A 14 -1.97 1.99 -15.99
C ASP A 14 -2.24 0.86 -17.00
N LYS A 15 -1.19 0.19 -17.46
CA LYS A 15 -1.32 -0.96 -18.39
C LYS A 15 -2.03 -2.16 -17.78
N PHE A 16 -1.90 -2.38 -16.48
CA PHE A 16 -2.66 -3.41 -15.77
C PHE A 16 -4.14 -3.03 -15.66
N GLU A 17 -4.45 -1.76 -15.41
CA GLU A 17 -5.83 -1.25 -15.37
C GLU A 17 -6.51 -1.34 -16.74
N GLU A 18 -5.79 -1.07 -17.82
CA GLU A 18 -6.27 -1.22 -19.21
C GLU A 18 -6.43 -2.69 -19.64
N GLY A 19 -5.95 -3.64 -18.84
CA GLY A 19 -5.97 -5.08 -19.15
C GLY A 19 -4.93 -5.52 -20.18
N GLU A 20 -3.96 -4.66 -20.51
CA GLU A 20 -2.83 -5.01 -21.38
C GLU A 20 -1.81 -5.90 -20.66
N TYR A 21 -1.61 -5.68 -19.36
CA TYR A 21 -0.70 -6.46 -18.50
C TYR A 21 -1.47 -7.34 -17.52
N PHE A 22 -0.91 -8.51 -17.23
CA PHE A 22 -1.45 -9.42 -16.23
C PHE A 22 -0.71 -9.31 -14.88
N LEU A 23 -1.20 -10.05 -13.89
CA LEU A 23 -0.64 -10.06 -12.54
C LEU A 23 0.83 -10.51 -12.51
N SER A 24 1.23 -11.39 -13.43
CA SER A 24 2.61 -11.85 -13.58
C SER A 24 3.58 -10.70 -13.88
N GLU A 25 3.18 -9.78 -14.76
CA GLU A 25 3.95 -8.63 -15.18
C GLU A 25 4.10 -7.62 -14.05
N LEU A 26 3.04 -7.40 -13.25
CA LEU A 26 3.10 -6.58 -12.04
C LEU A 26 4.12 -7.13 -11.03
N ILE A 27 4.06 -8.44 -10.77
CA ILE A 27 4.98 -9.10 -9.83
C ILE A 27 6.42 -9.00 -10.34
N MET A 28 6.63 -9.24 -11.63
CA MET A 28 7.96 -9.15 -12.26
C MET A 28 8.51 -7.72 -12.20
N ALA A 29 7.68 -6.72 -12.48
CA ALA A 29 8.06 -5.31 -12.39
C ALA A 29 8.50 -4.91 -10.99
N GLY A 30 7.75 -5.33 -9.96
CA GLY A 30 8.11 -5.10 -8.56
C GLY A 30 9.47 -5.72 -8.18
N GLU A 31 9.75 -6.94 -8.65
CA GLU A 31 11.03 -7.61 -8.37
C GLU A 31 12.21 -6.93 -9.09
N ILE A 32 12.02 -6.50 -10.35
CA ILE A 32 13.03 -5.73 -11.09
C ILE A 32 13.31 -4.41 -10.37
N PHE A 33 12.26 -3.70 -9.93
CA PHE A 33 12.43 -2.45 -9.21
C PHE A 33 13.20 -2.66 -7.90
N LYS A 34 12.88 -3.71 -7.15
CA LYS A 34 13.59 -4.06 -5.92
C LYS A 34 15.09 -4.26 -6.17
N GLN A 35 15.47 -4.99 -7.22
CA GLN A 35 16.88 -5.16 -7.61
C GLN A 35 17.54 -3.84 -7.99
N ILE A 36 16.83 -2.95 -8.70
CA ILE A 36 17.32 -1.59 -9.01
C ILE A 36 17.59 -0.83 -7.71
N MET A 37 16.69 -0.89 -6.73
CA MET A 37 16.86 -0.23 -5.44
C MET A 37 18.03 -0.79 -4.63
N GLU A 38 18.24 -2.10 -4.62
CA GLU A 38 19.41 -2.71 -3.95
C GLU A 38 20.73 -2.18 -4.51
N ILE A 39 20.79 -1.86 -5.81
CA ILE A 39 21.96 -1.26 -6.47
C ILE A 39 22.02 0.26 -6.27
N ALA A 40 20.87 0.93 -6.30
CA ALA A 40 20.77 2.39 -6.26
C ALA A 40 20.96 2.94 -4.83
N LEU A 41 20.37 2.31 -3.81
CA LEU A 41 20.38 2.78 -2.42
C LEU A 41 21.79 3.10 -1.88
N PRO A 42 22.82 2.24 -2.08
CA PRO A 42 24.18 2.55 -1.62
C PRO A 42 24.84 3.73 -2.34
N ARG A 43 24.30 4.13 -3.50
CA ARG A 43 24.85 5.20 -4.36
C ARG A 43 24.11 6.53 -4.22
N ILE A 44 22.90 6.49 -3.67
CA ILE A 44 22.12 7.69 -3.36
C ILE A 44 22.67 8.27 -2.06
N LYS A 45 23.12 9.53 -2.10
CA LYS A 45 23.62 10.22 -0.90
C LYS A 45 22.49 10.30 0.14
N GLU A 46 22.85 10.14 1.42
CA GLU A 46 21.94 10.39 2.55
C GLU A 46 21.25 11.76 2.36
N GLY A 47 19.96 11.75 2.01
CA GLY A 47 19.17 12.96 1.79
C GLY A 47 18.30 13.01 0.52
N GLU A 48 18.52 12.16 -0.49
CA GLU A 48 17.73 12.20 -1.74
C GLU A 48 16.59 11.17 -1.82
N THR A 49 16.45 10.27 -0.85
CA THR A 49 15.30 9.37 -0.77
C THR A 49 14.17 10.03 0.01
N GLU A 50 13.47 10.98 -0.62
CA GLU A 50 12.18 11.43 -0.09
C GLU A 50 11.18 10.27 -0.17
N GLN A 51 10.73 9.81 0.98
CA GLN A 51 9.60 8.89 1.09
C GLN A 51 8.35 9.64 0.60
N VAL A 52 7.63 9.05 -0.36
CA VAL A 52 6.47 9.69 -1.00
C VAL A 52 5.31 9.85 0.00
N GLY A 53 5.21 8.92 0.94
CA GLY A 53 4.21 8.89 1.99
C GLY A 53 4.25 7.56 2.72
N LYS A 54 3.40 7.42 3.72
CA LYS A 54 3.29 6.24 4.56
C LYS A 54 1.92 5.59 4.45
N ILE A 55 1.89 4.27 4.30
CA ILE A 55 0.68 3.47 4.15
C ILE A 55 0.64 2.41 5.23
N VAL A 56 -0.48 2.29 5.94
CA VAL A 56 -0.79 1.11 6.77
C VAL A 56 -1.72 0.20 5.98
N ILE A 57 -1.39 -1.09 5.87
CA ILE A 57 -2.23 -2.09 5.20
C ILE A 57 -2.46 -3.31 6.08
N GLY A 58 -3.57 -4.02 5.86
CA GLY A 58 -3.83 -5.31 6.51
C GLY A 58 -5.04 -6.01 5.89
N THR A 59 -5.14 -7.32 6.08
CA THR A 59 -6.37 -8.06 5.75
C THR A 59 -7.29 -8.07 6.96
N VAL A 60 -8.56 -7.80 6.73
CA VAL A 60 -9.57 -7.63 7.78
C VAL A 60 -9.78 -8.92 8.57
N LYS A 61 -10.42 -8.78 9.74
CA LYS A 61 -10.76 -9.90 10.60
C LYS A 61 -11.54 -10.99 9.85
N ASP A 62 -11.25 -12.24 10.19
CA ASP A 62 -11.82 -13.46 9.62
C ASP A 62 -11.51 -13.65 8.12
N ASP A 63 -10.59 -12.85 7.56
CA ASP A 63 -10.10 -12.96 6.20
C ASP A 63 -8.58 -13.20 6.18
N ILE A 64 -8.19 -14.29 5.52
CA ILE A 64 -6.80 -14.73 5.38
C ILE A 64 -6.22 -14.45 3.98
N HIS A 65 -7.03 -13.94 3.06
CA HIS A 65 -6.60 -13.70 1.69
C HIS A 65 -5.66 -12.49 1.65
N ASN A 66 -4.41 -12.73 1.24
CA ASN A 66 -3.35 -11.73 1.25
C ASN A 66 -2.66 -11.51 -0.11
N ILE A 67 -2.96 -12.31 -1.14
CA ILE A 67 -2.27 -12.24 -2.43
C ILE A 67 -2.35 -10.82 -3.02
N GLY A 68 -3.56 -10.25 -3.09
CA GLY A 68 -3.75 -8.88 -3.59
C GLY A 68 -3.04 -7.83 -2.71
N LYS A 69 -3.12 -7.98 -1.38
CA LYS A 69 -2.44 -7.12 -0.41
C LYS A 69 -0.92 -7.13 -0.61
N ASP A 70 -0.33 -8.30 -0.79
CA ASP A 70 1.12 -8.47 -0.90
C ASP A 70 1.66 -7.96 -2.24
N VAL A 71 0.88 -8.10 -3.32
CA VAL A 71 1.21 -7.48 -4.61
C VAL A 71 1.14 -5.96 -4.49
N PHE A 72 0.08 -5.41 -3.89
CA PHE A 72 -0.03 -3.97 -3.65
C PHE A 72 1.12 -3.45 -2.78
N LYS A 73 1.47 -4.17 -1.70
CA LYS A 73 2.60 -3.84 -0.83
C LYS A 73 3.91 -3.72 -1.61
N ALA A 74 4.24 -4.74 -2.40
CA ALA A 74 5.46 -4.75 -3.20
C ALA A 74 5.49 -3.56 -4.17
N PHE A 75 4.36 -3.27 -4.81
CA PHE A 75 4.22 -2.17 -5.77
C PHE A 75 4.30 -0.79 -5.11
N ALA A 76 3.67 -0.61 -3.95
CA ALA A 76 3.70 0.64 -3.19
C ALA A 76 5.11 0.92 -2.63
N GLN A 77 5.79 -0.10 -2.09
CA GLN A 77 7.19 0.01 -1.67
C GLN A 77 8.10 0.35 -2.85
N ALA A 78 7.88 -0.29 -4.00
CA ALA A 78 8.57 0.06 -5.24
C ALA A 78 8.27 1.51 -5.67
N SER A 79 7.05 2.00 -5.47
CA SER A 79 6.72 3.39 -5.78
C SER A 79 7.29 4.40 -4.77
N GLY A 80 8.00 3.93 -3.73
CA GLY A 80 8.67 4.78 -2.74
C GLY A 80 7.84 5.13 -1.52
N PHE A 81 6.77 4.38 -1.25
CA PHE A 81 6.01 4.49 -0.01
C PHE A 81 6.64 3.66 1.11
N GLU A 82 6.58 4.18 2.33
CA GLU A 82 6.78 3.38 3.53
C GLU A 82 5.50 2.58 3.79
N VAL A 83 5.58 1.25 3.78
CA VAL A 83 4.40 0.38 3.97
C VAL A 83 4.52 -0.41 5.26
N ILE A 84 3.53 -0.25 6.14
CA ILE A 84 3.38 -0.95 7.40
C ILE A 84 2.29 -2.00 7.21
N ASP A 85 2.68 -3.27 7.21
CA ASP A 85 1.78 -4.40 6.99
C ASP A 85 1.40 -5.04 8.33
N LEU A 86 0.12 -4.94 8.69
CA LEU A 86 -0.45 -5.52 9.91
C LEU A 86 -0.70 -7.04 9.78
N GLY A 87 -0.56 -7.59 8.56
CA GLY A 87 -0.75 -9.01 8.29
C GLY A 87 -2.18 -9.36 7.87
N VAL A 88 -2.62 -10.55 8.26
CA VAL A 88 -3.96 -11.09 7.99
C VAL A 88 -4.76 -11.28 9.26
N ASP A 89 -6.08 -11.40 9.15
CA ASP A 89 -6.99 -11.56 10.28
C ASP A 89 -6.80 -10.44 11.33
N VAL A 90 -6.80 -9.19 10.87
CA VAL A 90 -6.50 -8.03 11.70
C VAL A 90 -7.81 -7.41 12.21
N PRO A 91 -8.05 -7.34 13.53
CA PRO A 91 -9.21 -6.65 14.08
C PRO A 91 -9.09 -5.13 13.89
N SER A 92 -10.24 -4.46 13.73
CA SER A 92 -10.32 -3.02 13.45
C SER A 92 -9.61 -2.15 14.50
N ASP A 93 -9.58 -2.59 15.76
CA ASP A 93 -8.87 -1.89 16.85
C ASP A 93 -7.36 -1.75 16.55
N LYS A 94 -6.73 -2.78 15.98
CA LYS A 94 -5.31 -2.74 15.61
C LYS A 94 -5.04 -1.75 14.48
N PHE A 95 -5.96 -1.58 13.53
CA PHE A 95 -5.83 -0.53 12.52
C PHE A 95 -5.89 0.86 13.16
N ILE A 96 -6.80 1.07 14.10
CA ILE A 96 -6.91 2.36 14.80
C ILE A 96 -5.63 2.67 15.61
N GLU A 97 -5.08 1.67 16.30
CA GLU A 97 -3.81 1.80 17.02
C GLU A 97 -2.66 2.12 16.07
N ALA A 98 -2.51 1.37 14.98
CA ALA A 98 -1.47 1.59 13.99
C ALA A 98 -1.57 2.99 13.34
N VAL A 99 -2.78 3.50 13.10
CA VAL A 99 -2.98 4.86 12.59
C VAL A 99 -2.55 5.91 13.60
N LYS A 100 -2.85 5.73 14.89
CA LYS A 100 -2.43 6.66 15.94
C LYS A 100 -0.92 6.65 16.15
N GLU A 101 -0.31 5.47 16.10
CA GLU A 101 1.12 5.27 16.33
C GLU A 101 1.94 5.80 15.15
N HIS A 102 1.62 5.35 13.94
CA HIS A 102 2.47 5.58 12.79
C HIS A 102 2.08 6.82 11.96
N LYS A 103 0.88 7.36 12.19
CA LYS A 103 0.30 8.52 11.47
C LYS A 103 0.46 8.39 9.95
N PRO A 104 -0.07 7.32 9.34
CA PRO A 104 0.03 7.12 7.91
C PRO A 104 -0.80 8.14 7.14
N ASP A 105 -0.42 8.40 5.89
CA ASP A 105 -1.20 9.20 4.94
C ASP A 105 -2.38 8.39 4.38
N LEU A 106 -2.21 7.06 4.27
CA LEU A 106 -3.18 6.15 3.71
C LEU A 106 -3.36 4.90 4.57
N VAL A 107 -4.59 4.38 4.61
CA VAL A 107 -4.93 3.11 5.24
C VAL A 107 -5.63 2.22 4.21
N GLY A 108 -5.06 1.06 3.93
CA GLY A 108 -5.61 0.05 3.03
C GLY A 108 -6.12 -1.16 3.79
N MET A 109 -7.32 -1.63 3.46
CA MET A 109 -7.90 -2.85 4.03
C MET A 109 -8.18 -3.84 2.90
N SER A 110 -7.63 -5.05 3.01
CA SER A 110 -7.91 -6.15 2.09
C SER A 110 -9.07 -6.98 2.64
N CYS A 111 -10.11 -7.18 1.84
CA CYS A 111 -11.29 -7.98 2.20
C CYS A 111 -11.83 -8.66 0.93
N LEU A 112 -11.57 -9.96 0.78
CA LEU A 112 -12.06 -10.80 -0.31
C LEU A 112 -13.39 -11.46 0.05
N ILE A 113 -13.64 -11.75 1.32
CA ILE A 113 -14.91 -12.35 1.76
C ILE A 113 -16.02 -11.30 1.90
N THR A 114 -17.19 -11.59 1.33
CA THR A 114 -18.34 -10.66 1.35
C THR A 114 -18.87 -10.38 2.75
N THR A 115 -18.64 -11.28 3.71
CA THR A 115 -19.01 -11.11 5.12
C THR A 115 -18.18 -10.03 5.83
N GLY A 116 -16.93 -9.80 5.43
CA GLY A 116 -16.07 -8.76 6.02
C GLY A 116 -16.49 -7.33 5.62
N ILE A 117 -17.15 -7.17 4.46
CA ILE A 117 -17.67 -5.87 4.00
C ILE A 117 -18.77 -5.34 4.96
N GLY A 118 -19.56 -6.23 5.56
CA GLY A 118 -20.64 -5.87 6.48
C GLY A 118 -20.16 -5.34 7.84
N SER A 119 -19.09 -5.92 8.40
CA SER A 119 -18.50 -5.45 9.66
C SER A 119 -17.63 -4.20 9.45
N GLU A 120 -16.81 -4.19 8.39
CA GLU A 120 -15.81 -3.13 8.19
C GLU A 120 -16.34 -1.87 7.48
N GLY A 121 -17.41 -1.98 6.68
CA GLY A 121 -18.07 -0.83 6.07
C GLY A 121 -18.60 0.18 7.10
N SER A 122 -18.94 -0.28 8.31
CA SER A 122 -19.36 0.57 9.43
C SER A 122 -18.22 1.39 10.04
N TYR A 123 -16.99 0.85 10.07
CA TYR A 123 -15.81 1.55 10.59
C TYR A 123 -15.24 2.56 9.59
N MET A 124 -15.28 2.26 8.28
CA MET A 124 -14.93 3.24 7.23
C MET A 124 -15.79 4.51 7.33
N CYS A 125 -17.09 4.38 7.63
CA CYS A 125 -17.97 5.54 7.81
C CYS A 125 -17.69 6.32 9.12
N HIS A 126 -17.20 5.65 10.17
CA HIS A 126 -16.85 6.32 11.43
C HIS A 126 -15.52 7.09 11.36
N GLY A 127 -14.59 6.71 10.47
CA GLY A 127 -13.33 7.42 10.24
C GLY A 127 -13.47 8.79 9.57
N ARG A 128 -14.61 9.11 8.93
CA ARG A 128 -14.88 10.41 8.28
C ARG A 128 -15.47 11.48 9.22
N ARG A 129 -14.96 11.61 10.46
CA ARG A 129 -15.36 12.70 11.38
C ARG A 129 -14.23 13.60 11.86
N SER A 130 -13.18 13.77 11.05
CA SER A 130 -12.08 14.70 11.35
C SER A 130 -11.68 15.58 10.16
N HIS A 131 -12.67 16.03 9.39
CA HIS A 131 -12.53 17.23 8.55
C HIS A 131 -13.62 18.22 8.97
N LYS A 132 -13.28 19.18 9.84
CA LYS A 132 -14.10 20.38 10.01
C LYS A 132 -13.86 21.28 8.79
N PRO A 133 -14.89 21.70 8.04
CA PRO A 133 -14.78 22.85 7.16
C PRO A 133 -14.62 24.10 8.03
N GLY A 134 -13.78 25.03 7.56
CA GLY A 134 -13.37 26.22 8.30
C GLY A 134 -14.51 27.11 8.79
N SER A 135 -14.23 27.75 9.92
CA SER A 135 -14.79 29.02 10.38
C SER A 135 -13.76 29.68 11.28
#